data_AF-A0A919WZW3-F1
#
_entry.id   AF-A0A919WZW3-F1
#
_cell.length_a   1.000
_cell.length_b   1.000
_cell.length_c   1.000
_cell.angle_alpha   90.00
_cell.angle_beta   90.00
_cell.angle_gamma   90.00
#
_symmetry.space_group_name_H-M   'P 1'
#
loop_
_entity.id
_entity.type
_entity.pdbx_description
1 polymer ?
#
loop_
_entity_poly.entity_id
_entity_poly.type
_entity_poly.pdbx_seq_one_letter_code
_entity_poly.pdbx_strand_id
1 'polypeptide(L)'
;MLIGILMIALEGNWIVLNYDSLSIYPSNAYLILAIGAAIIVMAYIFNRFSSYKDDTNAKDNREFINKWWTETDSKIMNWVLAIAILSLVIVAIYDWPTAFKLFYIFLFVGIAGFGFLYIMHGERVDQPDEETYKPITRKFLDLIDYRRHPFNLSFVIFVLVLISFLLSKEFGIPLDTEVSGNPRYVTSLPASAFVMSGLMLASTFVYIINNSDIFGIRKAEQNEEKVLLIHFMEIMCCGVTFFIWLVTVISAFI
;
A
#
# COMPACT_ATOMS: atom_id res chain seq x y z
N MET A 1 -3.50 -9.55 9.02
CA MET A 1 -3.83 -8.32 8.28
C MET A 1 -2.86 -8.03 7.13
N LEU A 2 -1.55 -7.91 7.38
CA LEU A 2 -0.54 -7.69 6.33
C LEU A 2 -0.68 -8.66 5.14
N ILE A 3 -0.84 -9.96 5.43
CA ILE A 3 -1.05 -10.99 4.39
C ILE A 3 -2.27 -10.68 3.52
N GLY A 4 -3.41 -10.32 4.13
CA GLY A 4 -4.62 -10.01 3.38
C GLY A 4 -4.48 -8.76 2.50
N ILE A 5 -3.80 -7.73 3.02
CA ILE A 5 -3.49 -6.51 2.25
C ILE A 5 -2.53 -6.83 1.09
N LEU A 6 -1.51 -7.66 1.31
CA LEU A 6 -0.61 -8.12 0.25
C LEU A 6 -1.33 -8.91 -0.82
N MET A 7 -2.26 -9.81 -0.45
CA MET A 7 -3.07 -10.55 -1.41
C MET A 7 -3.89 -9.61 -2.29
N ILE A 8 -4.58 -8.63 -1.68
CA ILE A 8 -5.36 -7.64 -2.43
C ILE A 8 -4.45 -6.75 -3.30
N ALA A 9 -3.31 -6.30 -2.79
CA ALA A 9 -2.37 -5.48 -3.54
C ALA A 9 -1.82 -6.21 -4.76
N LEU A 10 -1.33 -7.44 -4.59
CA LEU A 10 -0.71 -8.22 -5.66
C LEU A 10 -1.74 -8.63 -6.71
N GLU A 11 -2.86 -9.21 -6.28
CA GLU A 11 -3.91 -9.67 -7.20
C GLU A 11 -4.60 -8.49 -7.88
N GLY A 12 -4.83 -7.40 -7.14
CA GLY A 12 -5.44 -6.19 -7.67
C GLY A 12 -4.58 -5.53 -8.74
N ASN A 13 -3.28 -5.37 -8.49
CA ASN A 13 -2.37 -4.85 -9.52
C ASN A 13 -2.29 -5.80 -10.72
N TRP A 14 -2.34 -7.11 -10.51
CA TRP A 14 -2.36 -8.08 -11.60
C TRP A 14 -3.62 -7.94 -12.48
N ILE A 15 -4.80 -7.77 -11.87
CA ILE A 15 -6.08 -7.52 -12.57
C ILE A 15 -5.98 -6.28 -13.44
N VAL A 16 -5.50 -5.17 -12.86
CA VAL A 16 -5.41 -3.89 -13.57
C VAL A 16 -4.39 -3.96 -14.73
N LEU A 17 -3.25 -4.62 -14.53
CA LEU A 17 -2.21 -4.77 -15.57
C LEU A 17 -2.62 -5.70 -16.72
N ASN A 18 -3.49 -6.68 -16.47
CA ASN A 18 -3.92 -7.66 -17.48
C ASN A 18 -5.32 -7.37 -18.03
N TYR A 19 -5.82 -6.15 -17.82
CA TYR A 19 -7.13 -5.75 -18.30
C TYR A 19 -7.24 -5.88 -19.82
N ASP A 20 -6.31 -5.33 -20.60
CA ASP A 20 -6.42 -5.38 -22.07
C ASP A 20 -6.06 -6.74 -22.67
N SER A 21 -5.31 -7.57 -21.95
CA SER A 21 -4.81 -8.86 -22.46
C SER A 21 -5.79 -10.02 -22.28
N LEU A 22 -6.74 -9.90 -21.35
CA LEU A 22 -7.69 -10.97 -21.01
C LEU A 22 -9.11 -10.60 -21.41
N SER A 23 -9.84 -11.57 -21.98
CA SER A 23 -11.27 -11.42 -22.24
C SER A 23 -12.08 -11.57 -20.95
N ILE A 24 -11.72 -12.55 -20.11
CA ILE A 24 -12.38 -12.85 -18.83
C ILE A 24 -11.29 -13.15 -17.80
N TYR A 25 -11.45 -12.62 -16.58
CA TYR A 25 -10.54 -12.92 -15.48
C TYR A 25 -10.75 -14.35 -14.95
N PRO A 26 -9.67 -15.06 -14.57
CA PRO A 26 -9.80 -16.40 -14.00
C PRO A 26 -10.53 -16.35 -12.65
N SER A 27 -11.36 -17.35 -12.36
CA SER A 27 -12.11 -17.45 -11.09
C SER A 27 -11.21 -17.37 -9.84
N ASN A 28 -9.96 -17.82 -9.99
CA ASN A 28 -8.95 -17.75 -8.93
C ASN A 28 -8.65 -16.30 -8.48
N ALA A 29 -8.70 -15.33 -9.39
CA ALA A 29 -8.45 -13.92 -9.07
C ALA A 29 -9.50 -13.38 -8.08
N TYR A 30 -10.77 -13.64 -8.36
CA TYR A 30 -11.89 -13.28 -7.48
C TYR A 30 -11.79 -13.97 -6.11
N LEU A 31 -11.40 -15.24 -6.10
CA LEU A 31 -11.24 -16.03 -4.88
C LEU A 31 -10.10 -15.48 -4.00
N ILE A 32 -8.96 -15.12 -4.59
CA ILE A 32 -7.82 -14.53 -3.87
C ILE A 32 -8.21 -13.18 -3.26
N LEU A 33 -8.91 -12.31 -4.02
CA LEU A 33 -9.41 -11.04 -3.49
C LEU A 33 -10.39 -11.24 -2.31
N ALA A 34 -11.32 -12.18 -2.44
CA ALA A 34 -12.30 -12.50 -1.39
C ALA A 34 -11.62 -13.03 -0.13
N ILE A 35 -10.66 -13.95 -0.27
CA ILE A 35 -9.87 -14.48 0.85
C ILE A 35 -9.05 -13.35 1.49
N GLY A 36 -8.40 -12.51 0.70
CA GLY A 36 -7.62 -11.37 1.19
C GLY A 36 -8.48 -10.43 2.04
N ALA A 37 -9.67 -10.09 1.56
CA ALA A 37 -10.64 -9.25 2.29
C ALA A 37 -11.11 -9.93 3.58
N ALA A 38 -11.43 -11.22 3.53
CA ALA A 38 -11.84 -11.99 4.71
C ALA A 38 -10.73 -12.02 5.78
N ILE A 39 -9.47 -12.21 5.39
CA ILE A 39 -8.32 -12.19 6.30
C ILE A 39 -8.16 -10.82 6.95
N ILE A 40 -8.39 -9.71 6.23
CA ILE A 40 -8.33 -8.36 6.80
C ILE A 40 -9.42 -8.18 7.86
N VAL A 41 -10.66 -8.52 7.52
CA VAL A 41 -11.82 -8.39 8.44
C VAL A 41 -11.62 -9.26 9.68
N MET A 42 -11.22 -10.52 9.51
CA MET A 42 -10.94 -11.41 10.66
C MET A 42 -9.81 -10.85 11.53
N ALA A 43 -8.70 -10.39 10.93
CA ALA A 43 -7.60 -9.81 11.70
C ALA A 43 -8.02 -8.55 12.47
N TYR A 44 -8.86 -7.70 11.86
CA TYR A 44 -9.41 -6.52 12.52
C TYR A 44 -10.28 -6.90 13.74
N ILE A 45 -11.17 -7.88 13.57
CA ILE A 45 -12.02 -8.40 14.66
C ILE A 45 -11.15 -8.96 15.78
N PHE A 46 -10.17 -9.82 15.47
CA PHE A 46 -9.27 -10.38 16.48
C PHE A 46 -8.50 -9.29 17.23
N ASN A 47 -7.96 -8.30 16.53
CA ASN A 47 -7.27 -7.18 17.17
C ASN A 47 -8.19 -6.35 18.06
N ARG A 48 -9.47 -6.21 17.70
CA ARG A 48 -10.45 -5.47 18.51
C ARG A 48 -10.83 -6.18 19.80
N PHE A 49 -10.87 -7.51 19.80
CA PHE A 49 -11.25 -8.33 20.96
C PHE A 49 -10.06 -8.86 21.77
N SER A 50 -8.85 -8.80 21.21
CA SER A 50 -7.64 -9.22 21.92
C SER A 50 -7.30 -8.24 23.05
N SER A 51 -7.20 -8.76 24.27
CA SER A 51 -6.65 -7.99 25.39
C SER A 51 -5.13 -8.04 25.30
N TYR A 52 -4.53 -6.97 24.77
CA TYR A 52 -3.08 -6.85 24.70
C TYR A 52 -2.48 -6.83 26.11
N LYS A 53 -1.54 -7.73 26.38
CA LYS A 53 -0.77 -7.76 27.62
C LYS A 53 0.59 -7.15 27.33
N ASP A 54 0.80 -5.93 27.82
CA ASP A 54 2.07 -5.24 27.66
C ASP A 54 3.12 -5.88 28.59
N ASP A 55 4.02 -6.68 28.05
CA ASP A 55 5.14 -7.24 28.81
C ASP A 55 6.31 -6.26 28.78
N THR A 56 6.40 -5.38 29.78
CA THR A 56 7.46 -4.36 29.89
C THR A 56 8.88 -4.92 29.83
N ASN A 57 9.10 -6.20 30.10
CA ASN A 57 10.43 -6.81 30.10
C ASN A 57 10.82 -7.47 28.76
N ALA A 58 9.92 -7.54 27.78
CA ALA A 58 10.21 -8.12 26.48
C ALA A 58 11.12 -7.20 25.65
N LYS A 59 12.16 -7.79 25.03
CA LYS A 59 13.12 -7.11 24.15
C LYS A 59 12.40 -6.51 22.94
N ASP A 60 12.62 -5.22 22.68
CA ASP A 60 12.12 -4.53 21.49
C ASP A 60 13.19 -4.51 20.40
N ASN A 61 12.90 -5.14 19.26
CA ASN A 61 13.81 -5.17 18.11
C ASN A 61 13.89 -3.83 17.37
N ARG A 62 13.15 -2.80 17.78
CA ARG A 62 13.23 -1.45 17.19
C ARG A 62 14.62 -0.85 17.23
N GLU A 63 15.41 -1.14 18.27
CA GLU A 63 16.81 -0.70 18.35
C GLU A 63 17.63 -1.17 17.15
N PHE A 64 17.36 -2.37 16.62
CA PHE A 64 18.02 -2.87 15.42
C PHE A 64 17.63 -2.05 14.19
N ILE A 65 16.36 -1.67 14.04
CA ILE A 65 15.88 -0.84 12.93
C ILE A 65 16.44 0.58 13.03
N ASN A 66 16.44 1.16 14.24
CA ASN A 66 17.03 2.46 14.51
C ASN A 66 18.51 2.46 14.18
N LYS A 67 19.25 1.46 14.65
CA LYS A 67 20.65 1.27 14.29
C LYS A 67 20.84 1.14 12.79
N TRP A 68 20.01 0.36 12.09
CA TRP A 68 20.13 0.18 10.64
C TRP A 68 19.79 1.44 9.84
N TRP A 69 18.92 2.30 10.37
CA TRP A 69 18.58 3.59 9.78
C TRP A 69 19.67 4.65 10.01
N THR A 70 20.18 4.77 11.24
CA THR A 70 21.19 5.77 11.62
C THR A 70 22.60 5.36 11.22
N GLU A 71 22.97 4.11 11.47
CA GLU A 71 24.17 3.49 10.90
C GLU A 71 23.76 2.97 9.53
N THR A 72 23.67 3.89 8.58
CA THR A 72 23.59 3.57 7.16
C THR A 72 24.91 2.93 6.74
N ASP A 73 25.20 1.70 7.21
CA ASP A 73 26.26 0.88 6.64
C ASP A 73 25.76 0.49 5.25
N SER A 74 25.96 1.44 4.33
CA SER A 74 25.45 1.47 2.97
C SER A 74 25.81 0.23 2.19
N LYS A 75 26.76 -0.57 2.67
CA LYS A 75 27.17 -1.84 2.08
C LYS A 75 25.99 -2.77 1.84
N ILE A 76 25.14 -3.04 2.83
CA ILE A 76 24.04 -4.01 2.64
C ILE A 76 23.02 -3.48 1.61
N MET A 77 22.61 -2.22 1.75
CA MET A 77 21.66 -1.60 0.82
C MET A 77 22.25 -1.51 -0.60
N ASN A 78 23.53 -1.16 -0.72
CA ASN A 78 24.25 -1.12 -1.99
C ASN A 78 24.37 -2.52 -2.60
N TRP A 79 24.59 -3.57 -1.80
CA TRP A 79 24.60 -4.96 -2.28
C TRP A 79 23.23 -5.39 -2.78
N VAL A 80 22.17 -5.11 -2.03
CA VAL A 80 20.79 -5.41 -2.45
C VAL A 80 20.46 -4.67 -3.76
N LEU A 81 20.80 -3.39 -3.84
CA LEU A 81 20.58 -2.56 -5.03
C LEU A 81 21.43 -3.05 -6.22
N ALA A 82 22.69 -3.42 -5.99
CA ALA A 82 23.56 -3.99 -7.02
C ALA A 82 23.03 -5.32 -7.54
N ILE A 83 22.55 -6.22 -6.66
CA ILE A 83 21.94 -7.50 -7.05
C ILE A 83 20.64 -7.24 -7.84
N ALA A 84 19.81 -6.29 -7.42
CA ALA A 84 18.61 -5.92 -8.13
C ALA A 84 18.92 -5.38 -9.54
N ILE A 85 19.88 -4.45 -9.66
CA ILE A 85 20.30 -3.92 -10.97
C ILE A 85 20.92 -5.01 -11.84
N LEU A 86 21.82 -5.83 -11.29
CA LEU A 86 22.51 -6.89 -12.04
C LEU A 86 21.51 -7.92 -12.57
N SER A 87 20.55 -8.34 -11.75
CA SER A 87 19.49 -9.27 -12.19
C SER A 87 18.62 -8.67 -13.29
N LEU A 88 18.27 -7.37 -13.21
CA LEU A 88 17.56 -6.68 -14.29
C LEU A 88 18.37 -6.64 -15.60
N VAL A 89 19.66 -6.31 -15.52
CA VAL A 89 20.54 -6.27 -16.70
C VAL A 89 20.65 -7.66 -17.35
N ILE A 90 20.85 -8.71 -16.54
CA ILE A 90 20.93 -10.09 -17.03
C ILE A 90 19.64 -10.46 -17.74
N VAL A 91 18.47 -10.24 -17.13
CA VAL A 91 17.18 -10.58 -17.73
C VAL A 91 16.91 -9.76 -19.00
N ALA A 92 17.24 -8.46 -19.02
CA ALA A 92 17.01 -7.58 -20.16
C ALA A 92 17.80 -7.99 -21.41
N ILE A 93 18.94 -8.66 -21.26
CA ILE A 93 19.70 -9.23 -22.39
C ILE A 93 18.91 -10.34 -23.09
N TYR A 94 18.09 -11.10 -22.35
CA TYR A 94 17.31 -12.21 -22.90
C TYR A 94 15.88 -11.84 -23.26
N ASP A 95 15.18 -11.08 -22.40
CA ASP A 95 13.77 -10.72 -22.59
C ASP A 95 13.40 -9.41 -21.88
N TRP A 96 13.25 -8.34 -22.67
CA TRP A 96 12.87 -7.01 -22.20
C TRP A 96 11.52 -6.97 -21.46
N PRO A 97 10.42 -7.56 -21.98
CA PRO A 97 9.16 -7.68 -21.27
C PRO A 97 9.28 -8.26 -19.86
N THR A 98 10.03 -9.35 -19.67
CA THR A 98 10.25 -9.93 -18.34
C THR A 98 11.10 -9.04 -17.45
N ALA A 99 12.10 -8.34 -18.00
CA ALA A 99 12.88 -7.37 -17.25
C ALA A 99 12.01 -6.24 -16.69
N PHE A 100 11.08 -5.70 -17.47
CA PHE A 100 10.13 -4.68 -16.99
C PHE A 100 9.20 -5.23 -15.89
N LYS A 101 8.68 -6.45 -16.04
CA LYS A 101 7.88 -7.09 -14.97
C LYS A 101 8.68 -7.23 -13.67
N LEU A 102 9.94 -7.67 -13.77
CA LEU A 102 10.82 -7.82 -12.61
C LEU A 102 11.16 -6.46 -11.97
N PHE A 103 11.34 -5.42 -12.79
CA PHE A 103 11.55 -4.05 -12.32
C PHE A 103 10.38 -3.58 -11.45
N TYR A 104 9.13 -3.77 -11.90
CA TYR A 104 7.95 -3.41 -11.11
C TYR A 104 7.86 -4.19 -9.79
N ILE A 105 8.25 -5.46 -9.78
CA ILE A 105 8.31 -6.27 -8.55
C ILE A 105 9.36 -5.70 -7.59
N PHE A 106 10.57 -5.40 -8.05
CA PHE A 106 11.60 -4.79 -7.22
C PHE A 106 11.20 -3.42 -6.70
N LEU A 107 10.55 -2.61 -7.53
CA LEU A 107 10.01 -1.32 -7.13
C LEU A 107 8.95 -1.48 -6.03
N PHE A 108 8.04 -2.46 -6.17
CA PHE A 108 7.00 -2.73 -5.18
C PHE A 108 7.57 -3.18 -3.85
N VAL A 109 8.49 -4.15 -3.88
CA VAL A 109 9.20 -4.65 -2.69
C VAL A 109 10.02 -3.53 -2.04
N GLY A 110 10.65 -2.67 -2.84
CA GLY A 110 11.40 -1.51 -2.36
C GLY A 110 10.51 -0.51 -1.64
N ILE A 111 9.36 -0.13 -2.23
CA ILE A 111 8.39 0.77 -1.60
C ILE A 111 7.84 0.17 -0.31
N ALA A 112 7.43 -1.10 -0.33
CA ALA A 112 6.89 -1.79 0.84
C ALA A 112 7.93 -1.90 1.96
N GLY A 113 9.18 -2.28 1.62
CA GLY A 113 10.28 -2.41 2.56
C GLY A 113 10.72 -1.08 3.15
N PHE A 114 10.85 -0.04 2.31
CA PHE A 114 11.15 1.31 2.77
C PHE A 114 10.02 1.85 3.66
N GLY A 115 8.77 1.67 3.28
CA GLY A 115 7.61 2.06 4.09
C GLY A 115 7.61 1.36 5.45
N PHE A 116 7.90 0.07 5.49
CA PHE A 116 8.08 -0.67 6.75
C PHE A 116 9.18 -0.06 7.62
N LEU A 117 10.38 0.15 7.06
CA LEU A 117 11.50 0.72 7.82
C LEU A 117 11.20 2.13 8.33
N TYR A 118 10.63 2.99 7.49
CA TYR A 118 10.29 4.36 7.84
C TYR A 118 9.28 4.44 9.01
N ILE A 119 8.28 3.56 9.01
CA ILE A 119 7.23 3.51 10.04
C ILE A 119 7.75 2.88 11.33
N MET A 120 8.57 1.84 11.22
CA MET A 120 9.11 1.14 12.39
C MET A 120 10.27 1.89 13.04
N HIS A 121 10.95 2.77 12.29
CA HIS A 121 12.00 3.64 12.79
C HIS A 121 11.44 4.70 13.77
N GLY A 122 12.20 5.06 14.80
CA GLY A 122 11.91 6.15 15.72
C GLY A 122 11.80 5.70 17.18
N GLU A 123 11.64 6.67 18.08
CA GLU A 123 11.44 6.40 19.50
C GLU A 123 9.98 6.04 19.79
N ARG A 124 9.74 5.33 20.91
CA ARG A 124 8.39 5.07 21.40
C ARG A 124 7.85 6.39 21.92
N VAL A 125 6.77 6.87 21.30
CA VAL A 125 6.04 8.03 21.81
C VAL A 125 4.98 7.48 22.76
N ASP A 126 5.09 7.81 24.05
CA ASP A 126 4.14 7.35 25.07
C ASP A 126 2.84 8.18 25.05
N GLN A 127 2.89 9.43 24.55
CA GLN A 127 1.72 10.29 24.32
C GLN A 127 1.94 11.13 23.07
N PRO A 128 1.02 11.11 22.09
CA PRO A 128 1.12 11.94 20.91
C PRO A 128 0.96 13.41 21.31
N ASP A 129 1.81 14.27 20.75
CA ASP A 129 1.68 15.72 20.93
C ASP A 129 0.31 16.15 20.41
N GLU A 130 -0.60 16.60 21.29
CA GLU A 130 -1.92 17.06 20.85
C GLU A 130 -1.80 18.38 20.07
N GLU A 131 -1.59 18.30 18.76
CA GLU A 131 -1.69 19.48 17.91
C GLU A 131 -3.12 20.03 17.92
N THR A 132 -3.25 21.33 18.19
CA THR A 132 -4.54 21.99 18.36
C THR A 132 -5.19 22.29 17.01
N TYR A 133 -5.74 21.27 16.34
CA TYR A 133 -6.45 21.44 15.06
C TYR A 133 -7.85 22.04 15.23
N LYS A 134 -8.34 22.70 14.17
CA LYS A 134 -9.75 23.11 14.06
C LYS A 134 -10.67 21.87 14.16
N PRO A 135 -11.87 22.00 14.76
CA PRO A 135 -12.74 20.85 15.07
C PRO A 135 -13.20 20.06 13.84
N ILE A 136 -13.38 20.71 12.68
CA ILE A 136 -13.76 20.04 11.43
C ILE A 136 -12.58 19.23 10.87
N THR A 137 -11.39 19.84 10.84
CA THR A 137 -10.15 19.17 10.40
C THR A 137 -9.84 17.98 11.29
N ARG A 138 -10.00 18.12 12.61
CA ARG A 138 -9.83 17.03 13.58
C ARG A 138 -10.78 15.87 13.30
N LYS A 139 -12.07 16.12 13.08
CA LYS A 139 -13.04 15.06 12.74
C LYS A 139 -12.70 14.32 11.44
N PHE A 140 -12.21 15.04 10.43
CA PHE A 140 -11.80 14.42 9.17
C PHE A 140 -10.53 13.58 9.34
N LEU A 141 -9.53 14.08 10.05
CA LEU A 141 -8.32 13.33 10.37
C LEU A 141 -8.63 12.11 11.24
N ASP A 142 -9.51 12.23 12.24
CA ASP A 142 -10.00 11.12 13.07
C ASP A 142 -10.73 10.03 12.26
N LEU A 143 -11.43 10.41 11.18
CA LEU A 143 -12.14 9.49 10.29
C LEU A 143 -11.19 8.70 9.39
N ILE A 144 -10.04 9.29 9.08
CA ILE A 144 -9.02 8.72 8.22
C ILE A 144 -7.89 8.14 9.08
N ASP A 145 -7.98 8.21 10.40
CA ASP A 145 -6.90 7.79 11.28
C ASP A 145 -6.71 6.26 11.28
N TYR A 146 -5.72 5.80 10.53
CA TYR A 146 -5.37 4.39 10.41
C TYR A 146 -4.80 3.79 11.69
N ARG A 147 -4.61 4.57 12.75
CA ARG A 147 -4.33 4.03 14.09
C ARG A 147 -5.55 3.28 14.64
N ARG A 148 -6.78 3.63 14.22
CA ARG A 148 -8.03 3.09 14.77
C ARG A 148 -8.69 2.02 13.89
N HIS A 149 -8.53 2.10 12.58
CA HIS A 149 -9.06 1.12 11.63
C HIS A 149 -8.09 0.85 10.48
N PRO A 150 -8.12 -0.34 9.87
CA PRO A 150 -7.19 -0.70 8.80
C PRO A 150 -7.63 -0.19 7.43
N PHE A 151 -8.86 0.30 7.30
CA PHE A 151 -9.44 0.77 6.05
C PHE A 151 -8.93 2.18 5.76
N ASN A 152 -7.88 2.27 4.96
CA ASN A 152 -7.32 3.54 4.54
C ASN A 152 -7.95 4.09 3.26
N LEU A 153 -7.77 5.38 2.98
CA LEU A 153 -8.32 6.02 1.79
C LEU A 153 -7.82 5.32 0.51
N SER A 154 -6.56 4.90 0.52
CA SER A 154 -5.92 4.16 -0.57
C SER A 154 -6.60 2.83 -0.80
N PHE A 155 -6.90 2.09 0.27
CA PHE A 155 -7.61 0.82 0.22
C PHE A 155 -9.00 1.00 -0.40
N VAL A 156 -9.75 2.02 0.03
CA VAL A 156 -11.09 2.27 -0.49
C VAL A 156 -11.05 2.57 -1.99
N ILE A 157 -10.20 3.50 -2.42
CA ILE A 157 -10.12 3.89 -3.84
C ILE A 157 -9.52 2.76 -4.68
N PHE A 158 -8.53 2.03 -4.17
CA PHE A 158 -7.97 0.86 -4.84
C PHE A 158 -9.06 -0.21 -5.08
N VAL A 159 -9.85 -0.54 -4.06
CA VAL A 159 -10.99 -1.48 -4.21
C VAL A 159 -12.03 -0.96 -5.20
N LEU A 160 -12.34 0.35 -5.21
CA LEU A 160 -13.25 0.95 -6.20
C LEU A 160 -12.72 0.79 -7.63
N VAL A 161 -11.43 1.03 -7.86
CA VAL A 161 -10.77 0.79 -9.14
C VAL A 161 -10.87 -0.69 -9.53
N LEU A 162 -10.56 -1.62 -8.61
CA LEU A 162 -10.65 -3.06 -8.88
C LEU A 162 -12.06 -3.50 -9.26
N ILE A 163 -13.06 -3.10 -8.47
CA ILE A 163 -14.46 -3.43 -8.75
C ILE A 163 -14.85 -2.89 -10.13
N SER A 164 -14.41 -1.69 -10.49
CA SER A 164 -14.71 -1.10 -11.79
C SER A 164 -14.15 -1.96 -12.94
N PHE A 165 -12.91 -2.44 -12.82
CA PHE A 165 -12.28 -3.32 -13.83
C PHE A 165 -12.98 -4.66 -13.94
N LEU A 166 -13.34 -5.26 -12.80
CA LEU A 166 -14.04 -6.54 -12.76
C LEU A 166 -15.43 -6.43 -13.39
N LEU A 167 -16.22 -5.41 -13.02
CA LEU A 167 -17.56 -5.20 -13.56
C LEU A 167 -17.52 -4.81 -15.04
N SER A 168 -16.56 -3.98 -15.44
CA SER A 168 -16.35 -3.60 -16.83
C SER A 168 -16.12 -4.83 -17.72
N LYS A 169 -15.30 -5.78 -17.28
CA LYS A 169 -15.10 -7.05 -18.01
C LYS A 169 -16.34 -7.93 -18.03
N GLU A 170 -17.05 -8.06 -16.91
CA GLU A 170 -18.27 -8.87 -16.83
C GLU A 170 -19.38 -8.33 -17.74
N PHE A 171 -19.52 -7.01 -17.84
CA PHE A 171 -20.55 -6.35 -18.66
C PHE A 171 -20.08 -5.98 -20.07
N GLY A 172 -18.82 -6.24 -20.43
CA GLY A 172 -18.25 -5.88 -21.72
C GLY A 172 -18.15 -4.37 -21.99
N ILE A 173 -18.05 -3.56 -20.93
CA ILE A 173 -17.91 -2.10 -21.01
C ILE A 173 -16.43 -1.76 -21.14
N PRO A 174 -15.93 -1.16 -22.23
CA PRO A 174 -14.52 -0.80 -22.35
C PRO A 174 -14.19 0.39 -21.43
N LEU A 175 -13.27 0.18 -20.49
CA LEU A 175 -12.62 1.24 -19.73
C LEU A 175 -11.32 1.68 -20.43
N ASP A 176 -11.20 2.96 -20.73
CA ASP A 176 -9.95 3.55 -21.21
C ASP A 176 -8.94 3.64 -20.04
N THR A 177 -7.96 2.73 -20.06
CA THR A 177 -6.91 2.62 -19.02
C THR A 177 -5.87 3.75 -19.09
N GLU A 178 -5.85 4.48 -20.20
CA GLU A 178 -4.97 5.61 -20.48
C GLU A 178 -5.79 6.83 -20.91
N VAL A 179 -5.74 7.91 -20.12
CA VAL A 179 -6.35 9.19 -20.48
C VAL A 179 -5.32 10.02 -21.25
N SER A 180 -5.15 9.78 -22.56
CA SER A 180 -4.40 10.72 -23.40
C SER A 180 -4.68 10.65 -24.91
N GLY A 181 -4.67 11.82 -25.53
CA GLY A 181 -4.36 11.98 -26.96
C GLY A 181 -2.86 12.23 -27.23
N ASN A 182 -1.97 12.08 -26.25
CA ASN A 182 -0.52 12.31 -26.41
C ASN A 182 0.32 11.53 -25.37
N PRO A 183 1.21 10.60 -25.78
CA PRO A 183 1.89 9.64 -24.91
C PRO A 183 2.89 10.24 -23.89
N ARG A 184 3.16 11.56 -23.92
CA ARG A 184 4.16 12.20 -23.05
C ARG A 184 3.65 12.61 -21.66
N TYR A 185 2.33 12.63 -21.42
CA TYR A 185 1.75 13.19 -20.18
C TYR A 185 0.67 12.31 -19.54
N VAL A 186 0.66 11.00 -19.84
CA VAL A 186 -0.40 10.10 -19.39
C VAL A 186 -0.12 9.64 -17.97
N THR A 187 -0.90 10.14 -17.00
CA THR A 187 -1.12 9.41 -15.75
C THR A 187 -2.06 8.25 -16.07
N SER A 188 -1.53 7.02 -16.07
CA SER A 188 -2.33 5.83 -16.35
C SER A 188 -2.94 5.26 -15.07
N LEU A 189 -4.14 4.70 -15.19
CA LEU A 189 -4.81 4.07 -14.06
C LEU A 189 -3.97 2.92 -13.45
N PRO A 190 -3.28 2.07 -14.25
CA PRO A 190 -2.38 1.05 -13.71
C PRO A 190 -1.23 1.60 -12.86
N ALA A 191 -0.59 2.68 -13.29
CA ALA A 191 0.48 3.31 -12.51
C ALA A 191 -0.06 3.87 -11.18
N SER A 192 -1.24 4.49 -11.22
CA SER A 192 -1.90 5.00 -10.01
C SER A 192 -2.29 3.88 -9.04
N ALA A 193 -2.84 2.76 -9.53
CA ALA A 193 -3.19 1.59 -8.73
C ALA A 193 -1.95 1.00 -8.03
N PHE A 194 -0.81 0.96 -8.73
CA PHE A 194 0.45 0.51 -8.16
C PHE A 194 0.91 1.39 -6.99
N VAL A 195 0.91 2.72 -7.15
CA VAL A 195 1.26 3.66 -6.07
C VAL A 195 0.31 3.51 -4.88
N MET A 196 -0.99 3.39 -5.14
CA MET A 196 -2.03 3.21 -4.12
C MET A 196 -1.84 1.93 -3.32
N SER A 197 -1.42 0.84 -3.96
CA SER A 197 -1.12 -0.41 -3.27
C SER A 197 0.09 -0.30 -2.32
N GLY A 198 1.08 0.55 -2.66
CA GLY A 198 2.20 0.88 -1.77
C GLY A 198 1.77 1.70 -0.56
N LEU A 199 0.94 2.73 -0.77
CA LEU A 199 0.36 3.53 0.32
C LEU A 199 -0.52 2.69 1.24
N MET A 200 -1.33 1.80 0.68
CA MET A 200 -2.15 0.85 1.42
C MET A 200 -1.30 -0.03 2.36
N LEU A 201 -0.13 -0.49 1.92
CA LEU A 201 0.82 -1.22 2.76
C LEU A 201 1.43 -0.34 3.86
N ALA A 202 1.85 0.88 3.52
CA ALA A 202 2.38 1.84 4.50
C ALA A 202 1.35 2.11 5.61
N SER A 203 0.12 2.48 5.25
CA SER A 203 -0.97 2.73 6.21
C SER A 203 -1.32 1.47 7.01
N THR A 204 -1.17 0.28 6.43
CA THR A 204 -1.32 -1.00 7.15
C THR A 204 -0.23 -1.19 8.21
N PHE A 205 1.03 -0.84 7.92
CA PHE A 205 2.10 -0.91 8.92
C PHE A 205 1.85 0.04 10.10
N VAL A 206 1.31 1.25 9.85
CA VAL A 206 0.88 2.17 10.91
C VAL A 206 -0.18 1.53 11.80
N TYR A 207 -1.21 0.91 11.21
CA TYR A 207 -2.21 0.22 12.01
C TYR A 207 -1.60 -0.91 12.85
N ILE A 208 -0.71 -1.72 12.25
CA ILE A 208 -0.10 -2.87 12.93
C ILE A 208 0.70 -2.41 14.14
N ILE A 209 1.62 -1.46 13.97
CA ILE A 209 2.50 -1.01 15.07
C ILE A 209 1.72 -0.34 16.21
N ASN A 210 0.58 0.27 15.90
CA ASN A 210 -0.28 0.88 16.92
C ASN A 210 -1.16 -0.13 17.67
N ASN A 211 -1.42 -1.32 17.11
CA ASN A 211 -2.40 -2.26 17.65
C ASN A 211 -1.82 -3.64 17.99
N SER A 212 -0.58 -3.94 17.60
CA SER A 212 0.01 -5.28 17.71
C SER A 212 1.54 -5.23 17.68
N ASP A 213 2.16 -6.31 18.15
CA ASP A 213 3.59 -6.55 17.98
C ASP A 213 3.85 -7.21 16.61
N ILE A 214 4.95 -6.85 15.96
CA ILE A 214 5.32 -7.41 14.66
C ILE A 214 6.84 -7.63 14.58
N PHE A 215 7.26 -8.85 14.23
CA PHE A 215 8.69 -9.21 14.10
C PHE A 215 9.54 -8.88 15.35
N GLY A 216 8.93 -8.94 16.54
CA GLY A 216 9.57 -8.57 17.81
C GLY A 216 9.72 -7.07 18.03
N ILE A 217 9.10 -6.24 17.18
CA ILE A 217 8.90 -4.81 17.41
C ILE A 217 7.62 -4.66 18.22
N ARG A 218 7.72 -3.96 19.35
CA ARG A 218 6.58 -3.79 20.25
C ARG A 218 5.65 -2.68 19.81
N LYS A 219 4.38 -2.80 20.21
CA LYS A 219 3.37 -1.76 20.03
C LYS A 219 3.89 -0.41 20.52
N ALA A 220 3.81 0.60 19.65
CA ALA A 220 4.02 1.99 20.02
C ALA A 220 3.07 2.89 19.28
N GLU A 221 2.74 4.01 19.92
CA GLU A 221 2.10 5.09 19.21
C GLU A 221 3.14 5.80 18.32
N GLN A 222 2.71 6.10 17.10
CA GLN A 222 3.51 6.79 16.10
C GLN A 222 3.44 8.30 16.32
N ASN A 223 4.54 8.98 16.01
CA ASN A 223 4.60 10.45 16.00
C ASN A 223 3.52 11.02 15.06
N GLU A 224 2.75 11.99 15.54
CA GLU A 224 1.67 12.65 14.80
C GLU A 224 2.15 13.23 13.48
N GLU A 225 3.35 13.83 13.43
CA GLU A 225 3.92 14.42 12.21
C GLU A 225 4.11 13.36 11.11
N LYS A 226 4.56 12.16 11.48
CA LYS A 226 4.73 11.04 10.53
C LYS A 226 3.39 10.58 9.99
N VAL A 227 2.41 10.45 10.87
CA VAL A 227 1.05 10.06 10.49
C VAL A 227 0.45 11.11 9.56
N LEU A 228 0.62 12.40 9.87
CA LEU A 228 0.13 13.51 9.05
C LEU A 228 0.79 13.56 7.67
N LEU A 229 2.10 13.29 7.59
CA LEU A 229 2.81 13.18 6.30
C LEU A 229 2.23 12.06 5.44
N ILE A 230 1.97 10.88 6.03
CA ILE A 230 1.35 9.75 5.32
C ILE A 230 -0.05 10.14 4.82
N HIS A 231 -0.86 10.77 5.66
CA HIS A 231 -2.18 11.26 5.27
C HIS A 231 -2.11 12.26 4.12
N PHE A 232 -1.16 13.19 4.16
CA PHE A 232 -0.98 14.20 3.11
C PHE A 232 -0.61 13.56 1.76
N MET A 233 0.35 12.64 1.77
CA MET A 233 0.74 11.86 0.58
C MET A 233 -0.43 11.05 0.04
N GLU A 234 -1.19 10.45 0.95
CA GLU A 234 -2.34 9.65 0.59
C GLU A 234 -3.46 10.48 -0.02
N ILE A 235 -3.85 11.61 0.56
CA ILE A 235 -4.85 12.52 -0.01
C ILE A 235 -4.45 12.98 -1.41
N MET A 236 -3.17 13.29 -1.63
CA MET A 236 -2.66 13.72 -2.93
C MET A 236 -2.79 12.60 -3.97
N CYS A 237 -2.24 11.41 -3.69
CA CYS A 237 -2.25 10.28 -4.61
C CYS A 237 -3.66 9.74 -4.85
N CYS A 238 -4.45 9.61 -3.78
CA CYS A 238 -5.85 9.18 -3.83
C CYS A 238 -6.72 10.16 -4.61
N GLY A 239 -6.54 11.47 -4.39
CA GLY A 239 -7.32 12.51 -5.07
C GLY A 239 -7.09 12.49 -6.57
N VAL A 240 -5.82 12.39 -7.01
CA VAL A 240 -5.47 12.24 -8.43
C VAL A 240 -6.06 10.95 -9.00
N THR A 241 -5.88 9.82 -8.31
CA THR A 241 -6.40 8.51 -8.75
C THR A 241 -7.93 8.52 -8.88
N PHE A 242 -8.62 9.08 -7.89
CA PHE A 242 -10.08 9.20 -7.88
C PHE A 242 -10.58 10.06 -9.04
N PHE A 243 -9.90 11.16 -9.35
CA PHE A 243 -10.26 12.01 -10.48
C PHE A 243 -10.10 11.27 -11.83
N ILE A 244 -8.97 10.58 -12.03
CA ILE A 244 -8.75 9.78 -13.25
C ILE A 244 -9.81 8.69 -13.35
N TRP A 245 -10.04 7.94 -12.27
CA TRP A 245 -11.08 6.91 -12.19
C TRP A 245 -12.46 7.46 -12.56
N LEU A 246 -12.84 8.62 -12.00
CA LEU A 246 -14.14 9.25 -12.27
C LEU A 246 -14.30 9.60 -13.76
N VAL A 247 -13.27 10.19 -14.37
CA VAL A 247 -13.27 10.54 -15.80
C VAL A 247 -13.36 9.27 -16.66
N THR A 248 -12.60 8.22 -16.34
CA THR A 248 -12.62 6.95 -17.06
C THR A 248 -14.01 6.28 -16.97
N VAL A 249 -14.61 6.24 -15.77
CA VAL A 249 -15.95 5.65 -15.58
C VAL A 249 -17.01 6.47 -16.34
N ILE A 250 -17.00 7.80 -16.24
CA ILE A 250 -17.96 8.65 -16.97
C ILE A 250 -17.83 8.44 -18.49
N SER A 251 -16.59 8.43 -19.00
CA SER A 251 -16.34 8.27 -20.44
C SER A 251 -16.81 6.91 -20.96
N ALA A 252 -16.73 5.86 -20.13
CA ALA A 252 -17.21 4.53 -20.50
C ALA A 252 -18.75 4.41 -20.58
N PHE A 253 -19.50 5.34 -20.00
CA PHE A 253 -20.97 5.37 -20.03
C PHE A 253 -21.55 6.38 -21.02
N ILE A 254 -20.72 7.16 -21.72
CA ILE A 254 -21.11 8.11 -22.77
C ILE A 254 -20.93 7.45 -24.13
#